data_AF-A0A9E2VP48-F1
#
_entry.id   AF-A0A9E2VP48-F1
#
_cell.length_a   1.000
_cell.length_b   1.000
_cell.length_c   1.000
_cell.angle_alpha   90.00
_cell.angle_beta   90.00
_cell.angle_gamma   90.00
#
_symmetry.space_group_name_H-M   'P 1'
#
loop_
_entity.id
_entity.type
_entity.pdbx_description
1 polymer ?
#
loop_
_entity_poly.entity_id
_entity_poly.type
_entity_poly.pdbx_seq_one_letter_code
_entity_poly.pdbx_strand_id
1 'polypeptide(L)'
;MIIGLIVAFSREGDDGKQVLKDAKQMIRQVQGFHESPEYYERLVDRAHREVFSEAYSMSVGRRSRGTLDEDKYLTDLFARMIQIAQGENADHVAKNLKKLHDEIFQIEPEPETAKKGK
;
A
#
# COMPACT_ATOMS: atom_id res chain seq x y z
N MET A 1 -5.17 13.51 16.68
CA MET A 1 -6.37 13.62 15.83
C MET A 1 -5.95 13.07 14.48
N ILE A 2 -6.09 11.76 14.24
CA ILE A 2 -5.72 11.14 12.97
C ILE A 2 -7.04 10.79 12.28
N ILE A 3 -7.22 11.43 11.13
CA ILE A 3 -8.41 11.35 10.29
C ILE A 3 -8.42 9.94 9.72
N GLY A 4 -9.41 9.13 10.12
CA GLY A 4 -9.68 7.83 9.52
C GLY A 4 -10.04 8.04 8.06
N LEU A 5 -9.02 7.99 7.19
CA LEU A 5 -9.17 8.11 5.76
C LEU A 5 -9.60 6.73 5.24
N ILE A 6 -10.90 6.46 5.33
CA ILE A 6 -11.52 5.36 4.58
C ILE A 6 -11.36 5.73 3.11
N VAL A 7 -10.36 5.17 2.44
CA VAL A 7 -10.14 5.40 1.02
C VAL A 7 -11.17 4.57 0.27
N ALA A 8 -12.32 5.18 -0.02
CA ALA A 8 -13.30 4.63 -0.92
C ALA A 8 -12.81 4.86 -2.36
N PHE A 9 -12.22 3.83 -2.98
CA PHE A 9 -11.89 3.88 -4.40
C PHE A 9 -13.20 3.74 -5.19
N SER A 10 -13.49 4.70 -6.07
CA SER A 10 -14.66 4.63 -6.94
C SER A 10 -14.41 3.59 -8.05
N ARG A 11 -15.17 2.50 -8.02
CA ARG A 11 -15.20 1.45 -9.06
C ARG A 11 -15.82 1.99 -10.35
N GLU A 12 -14.99 2.42 -11.30
CA GLU A 12 -15.45 2.72 -12.65
C GLU A 12 -14.38 2.36 -13.71
N GLY A 13 -14.39 1.11 -14.15
CA GLY A 13 -14.08 0.66 -15.52
C GLY A 13 -12.65 0.78 -16.07
N ASP A 14 -11.78 1.58 -15.45
CA ASP A 14 -10.36 1.82 -15.83
C ASP A 14 -9.44 1.45 -14.64
N ASP A 15 -9.80 0.34 -13.97
CA ASP A 15 -9.44 -0.01 -12.60
C ASP A 15 -7.93 0.05 -12.31
N GLY A 16 -7.07 -0.37 -13.25
CA GLY A 16 -5.62 -0.40 -13.00
C GLY A 16 -4.96 0.97 -12.90
N LYS A 17 -5.35 1.93 -13.74
CA LYS A 17 -4.77 3.28 -13.74
C LYS A 17 -5.32 4.12 -12.60
N GLN A 18 -6.62 3.97 -12.31
CA GLN A 18 -7.26 4.69 -11.23
C GLN A 18 -6.69 4.22 -9.87
N VAL A 19 -6.56 2.92 -9.67
CA VAL A 19 -6.00 2.36 -8.44
C VAL A 19 -4.51 2.72 -8.28
N LEU A 20 -3.73 2.77 -9.36
CA LEU A 20 -2.36 3.29 -9.30
C LEU A 20 -2.32 4.76 -8.88
N LYS A 21 -3.20 5.60 -9.45
CA LYS A 21 -3.27 7.03 -9.12
C LYS A 21 -3.60 7.24 -7.65
N ASP A 22 -4.56 6.49 -7.14
CA ASP A 22 -5.00 6.58 -5.75
C ASP A 22 -3.94 6.03 -4.78
N ALA A 23 -3.26 4.93 -5.14
CA ALA A 23 -2.07 4.47 -4.41
C ALA A 23 -0.94 5.52 -4.40
N LYS A 24 -0.73 6.23 -5.51
CA LYS A 24 0.21 7.37 -5.60
C LYS A 24 -0.22 8.58 -4.76
N GLN A 25 -1.50 8.77 -4.51
CA GLN A 25 -1.96 9.80 -3.57
C GLN A 25 -1.77 9.37 -2.11
N MET A 26 -1.93 8.08 -1.82
CA MET A 26 -1.76 7.51 -0.49
C MET A 26 -0.29 7.55 -0.02
N ILE A 27 0.66 7.12 -0.86
CA ILE A 27 2.11 7.17 -0.61
C ILE A 27 2.63 8.57 -0.25
N ARG A 28 1.97 9.64 -0.74
CA ARG A 28 2.35 11.03 -0.42
C ARG A 28 2.18 11.37 1.05
N GLN A 29 1.39 10.59 1.79
CA GLN A 29 1.17 10.73 3.22
C GLN A 29 2.26 10.04 4.05
N VAL A 30 3.13 9.23 3.43
CA VAL A 30 4.23 8.55 4.13
C VAL A 30 5.19 9.57 4.73
N GLN A 31 5.56 9.37 5.98
CA GLN A 31 6.59 10.17 6.63
C GLN A 31 7.91 10.08 5.85
N GLY A 32 8.52 11.23 5.54
CA GLY A 32 9.74 11.29 4.73
C GLY A 32 9.50 11.27 3.22
N PHE A 33 8.24 11.21 2.74
CA PHE A 33 7.94 11.33 1.31
C PHE A 33 8.57 12.58 0.69
N HIS A 34 8.46 13.73 1.37
CA HIS A 34 9.01 15.01 0.91
C HIS A 34 10.54 15.03 0.79
N GLU A 35 11.25 14.13 1.48
CA GLU A 35 12.71 14.05 1.42
C GLU A 35 13.18 13.33 0.16
N SER A 36 12.36 12.45 -0.42
CA SER A 36 12.72 11.66 -1.61
C SER A 36 11.48 11.25 -2.42
N PRO A 37 10.70 12.20 -2.96
CA PRO A 37 9.43 11.91 -3.61
C PRO A 37 9.59 10.97 -4.82
N GLU A 38 10.65 11.17 -5.61
CA GLU A 38 10.97 10.32 -6.77
C GLU A 38 11.30 8.87 -6.39
N TYR A 39 11.84 8.63 -5.19
CA TYR A 39 12.12 7.28 -4.72
C TYR A 39 10.80 6.56 -4.42
N TYR A 40 9.92 7.19 -3.65
CA TYR A 40 8.62 6.64 -3.29
C TYR A 40 7.71 6.44 -4.50
N GLU A 41 7.68 7.38 -5.45
CA GLU A 41 6.87 7.23 -6.67
C GLU A 41 7.36 6.05 -7.54
N ARG A 42 8.69 5.89 -7.71
CA ARG A 42 9.27 4.74 -8.41
C ARG A 42 8.99 3.41 -7.69
N LEU A 43 9.01 3.43 -6.37
CA LEU A 43 8.72 2.26 -5.54
C LEU A 43 7.27 1.78 -5.75
N VAL A 44 6.31 2.71 -5.76
CA VAL A 44 4.90 2.41 -6.07
C VAL A 44 4.75 1.87 -7.49
N ASP A 45 5.37 2.50 -8.49
CA ASP A 45 5.27 2.05 -9.89
C ASP A 45 5.80 0.63 -10.07
N ARG A 46 6.94 0.31 -9.44
CA ARG A 46 7.54 -1.03 -9.50
C ARG A 46 6.67 -2.07 -8.79
N ALA A 47 6.22 -1.76 -7.57
CA ALA A 47 5.35 -2.66 -6.81
C ALA A 47 4.00 -2.89 -7.52
N HIS A 48 3.39 -1.83 -8.07
CA HIS A 48 2.15 -1.92 -8.83
C HIS A 48 2.31 -2.85 -10.03
N ARG A 49 3.37 -2.69 -10.83
CA ARG A 49 3.59 -3.54 -12.00
C ARG A 49 3.64 -5.02 -11.64
N GLU A 50 4.26 -5.36 -10.51
CA GLU A 50 4.41 -6.75 -10.09
C GLU A 50 3.10 -7.31 -9.52
N VAL A 51 2.46 -6.60 -8.59
CA VAL A 51 1.20 -7.02 -7.96
C VAL A 51 0.03 -7.04 -8.95
N PHE A 52 -0.06 -6.01 -9.80
CA PHE A 52 -1.11 -5.93 -10.82
C PHE A 52 -0.90 -7.00 -11.90
N SER A 53 0.35 -7.24 -12.32
CA SER A 53 0.63 -8.34 -13.25
C SER A 53 0.28 -9.70 -12.64
N GLU A 54 0.57 -9.93 -11.36
CA GLU A 54 0.19 -11.19 -10.70
C GLU A 54 -1.33 -11.37 -10.62
N ALA A 55 -2.05 -10.32 -10.18
CA ALA A 55 -3.51 -10.34 -10.05
C ALA A 55 -4.23 -10.50 -11.42
N TYR A 56 -3.71 -9.89 -12.49
CA TYR A 56 -4.33 -9.93 -13.83
C TYR A 56 -3.77 -11.03 -14.75
N SER A 57 -2.57 -11.57 -14.52
CA SER A 57 -2.01 -12.67 -15.32
C SER A 57 -2.73 -14.00 -15.07
N MET A 58 -3.25 -14.23 -13.85
CA MET A 58 -4.11 -15.38 -13.56
C MET A 58 -5.44 -15.38 -14.35
N SER A 59 -5.83 -14.22 -14.91
CA SER A 59 -7.07 -14.05 -15.68
C SER A 59 -6.97 -14.49 -17.15
N VAL A 60 -5.77 -14.83 -17.65
CA VAL A 60 -5.53 -15.08 -19.08
C VAL A 60 -6.01 -16.49 -19.54
N GLY A 61 -6.40 -17.38 -18.61
CA GLY A 61 -6.78 -18.76 -18.95
C GLY A 61 -8.28 -19.01 -19.17
N ARG A 62 -9.17 -18.36 -18.41
CA ARG A 62 -10.63 -18.56 -18.50
C ARG A 62 -11.32 -17.30 -18.01
N ARG A 63 -12.28 -16.81 -18.79
CA ARG A 63 -13.22 -15.70 -18.52
C ARG A 63 -13.66 -15.61 -17.04
N SER A 64 -12.82 -15.07 -16.18
CA SER A 64 -13.20 -14.61 -14.86
C SER A 64 -12.81 -13.16 -14.85
N ARG A 65 -13.83 -12.31 -15.00
CA ARG A 65 -13.75 -10.87 -14.74
C ARG A 65 -13.56 -10.77 -13.22
N GLY A 66 -12.35 -11.05 -12.75
CA GLY A 66 -12.01 -10.97 -11.35
C GLY A 66 -12.16 -9.53 -10.95
N THR A 67 -13.20 -9.21 -10.19
CA THR A 67 -13.27 -7.94 -9.46
C THR A 67 -11.96 -7.79 -8.70
N LEU A 68 -11.23 -6.71 -8.97
CA LEU A 68 -10.06 -6.37 -8.18
C LEU A 68 -10.51 -6.20 -6.74
N ASP A 69 -9.93 -7.00 -5.85
CA ASP A 69 -10.08 -6.80 -4.42
C ASP A 69 -9.10 -5.69 -4.03
N GLU A 70 -9.63 -4.49 -3.80
CA GLU A 70 -8.87 -3.26 -3.58
C GLU A 70 -8.05 -3.34 -2.29
N ASP A 71 -8.63 -3.88 -1.21
CA ASP A 71 -7.95 -4.04 0.08
C ASP A 71 -6.80 -5.03 -0.03
N LYS A 72 -7.03 -6.17 -0.71
CA LYS A 72 -5.98 -7.14 -0.98
C LYS A 72 -4.89 -6.56 -1.86
N TYR A 73 -5.25 -5.86 -2.94
CA TYR A 73 -4.30 -5.22 -3.84
C TYR A 73 -3.40 -4.23 -3.09
N LEU A 74 -3.97 -3.40 -2.22
CA LEU A 74 -3.20 -2.43 -1.45
C LEU A 74 -2.30 -3.12 -0.43
N THR A 75 -2.80 -4.15 0.26
CA THR A 75 -2.00 -4.96 1.18
C THR A 75 -0.78 -5.56 0.46
N ASP A 76 -1.00 -6.18 -0.69
CA ASP A 76 0.05 -6.78 -1.51
C ASP A 76 1.02 -5.71 -2.07
N LEU A 77 0.50 -4.53 -2.45
CA LEU A 77 1.28 -3.39 -2.90
C LEU A 77 2.24 -2.90 -1.81
N PHE A 78 1.74 -2.63 -0.60
CA PHE A 78 2.57 -2.19 0.52
C PHE A 78 3.59 -3.25 0.91
N ALA A 79 3.19 -4.51 1.00
CA ALA A 79 4.10 -5.62 1.27
C ALA A 79 5.24 -5.65 0.24
N ARG A 80 4.92 -5.46 -1.04
CA ARG A 80 5.93 -5.46 -2.10
C ARG A 80 6.86 -4.26 -2.05
N MET A 81 6.33 -3.06 -1.77
CA MET A 81 7.15 -1.86 -1.58
C MET A 81 8.12 -2.00 -0.41
N ILE A 82 7.67 -2.57 0.72
CA ILE A 82 8.52 -2.85 1.89
C ILE A 82 9.64 -3.82 1.53
N GLN A 83 9.32 -4.91 0.81
CA GLN A 83 10.34 -5.88 0.36
C GLN A 83 11.38 -5.25 -0.56
N ILE A 84 10.96 -4.41 -1.51
CA ILE A 84 11.89 -3.71 -2.42
C ILE A 84 12.78 -2.75 -1.62
N ALA A 85 12.20 -1.95 -0.71
CA ALA A 85 12.95 -1.03 0.14
C ALA A 85 13.98 -1.75 1.02
N GLN A 86 13.62 -2.90 1.61
CA GLN A 86 14.55 -3.74 2.37
C GLN A 86 15.67 -4.30 1.49
N GLY A 87 15.35 -4.77 0.28
CA GLY A 87 16.35 -5.26 -0.68
C GLY A 87 17.32 -4.17 -1.16
N GLU A 88 16.91 -2.90 -1.11
CA GLU A 88 17.72 -1.73 -1.46
C GLU A 88 18.43 -1.10 -0.24
N ASN A 89 18.37 -1.72 0.95
CA ASN A 89 18.89 -1.20 2.23
C ASN A 89 18.27 0.14 2.66
N ALA A 90 17.05 0.43 2.23
CA ALA A 90 16.26 1.60 2.61
C ALA A 90 15.34 1.28 3.81
N ASP A 91 15.91 0.80 4.92
CA ASP A 91 15.14 0.32 6.09
C ASP A 91 14.21 1.37 6.70
N HIS A 92 14.62 2.64 6.65
CA HIS A 92 13.82 3.77 7.12
C HIS A 92 12.55 3.95 6.26
N VAL A 93 12.65 3.77 4.94
CA VAL A 93 11.51 3.81 4.02
C VAL A 93 10.58 2.63 4.30
N ALA A 94 11.14 1.41 4.44
CA ALA A 94 10.38 0.22 4.78
C ALA A 94 9.56 0.39 6.08
N LYS A 95 10.18 0.99 7.11
CA LYS A 95 9.51 1.28 8.39
C LYS A 95 8.37 2.28 8.23
N ASN A 96 8.58 3.36 7.47
CA ASN A 96 7.56 4.40 7.28
C ASN A 96 6.38 3.89 6.44
N LEU A 97 6.66 3.05 5.44
CA LEU A 97 5.62 2.36 4.64
C LEU A 97 4.79 1.40 5.49
N LYS A 98 5.45 0.60 6.34
CA LYS A 98 4.75 -0.29 7.27
C LYS A 98 3.84 0.48 8.22
N LYS A 99 4.33 1.59 8.76
CA LYS A 99 3.54 2.44 9.66
C LYS A 99 2.28 2.98 8.97
N LEU A 100 2.40 3.49 7.74
CA LEU A 100 1.24 3.96 6.99
C LEU A 100 0.26 2.83 6.67
N HIS A 101 0.76 1.66 6.28
CA HIS A 101 -0.05 0.47 6.07
C HIS A 101 -0.87 0.12 7.33
N ASP A 102 -0.22 0.03 8.49
CA ASP A 102 -0.88 -0.32 9.75
C ASP A 102 -1.93 0.75 10.16
N GLU A 103 -1.65 2.03 9.90
CA GLU A 103 -2.59 3.15 10.12
C GLU A 103 -3.82 3.09 9.20
N ILE A 104 -3.66 2.68 7.94
CA ILE A 104 -4.74 2.62 6.94
C ILE A 104 -5.61 1.38 7.14
N PHE A 105 -4.99 0.23 7.42
CA PHE A 105 -5.69 -1.05 7.57
C PHE A 105 -6.18 -1.32 9.00
N GLN A 106 -6.05 -0.34 9.91
CA GLN A 106 -6.41 -0.46 11.33
C GLN A 106 -5.93 -1.78 11.93
N ILE A 107 -4.67 -2.14 11.68
CA ILE A 107 -3.99 -3.08 12.56
C ILE A 107 -3.68 -2.25 13.80
N GLU A 108 -4.67 -2.11 14.70
CA GLU A 108 -4.41 -1.52 16.01
C GLU A 108 -3.20 -2.28 16.57
N PRO A 109 -2.06 -1.62 16.87
CA PRO A 109 -1.19 -2.21 17.85
C PRO A 109 -2.07 -2.35 19.09
N GLU A 110 -2.33 -3.59 19.52
CA GLU A 110 -3.02 -3.86 20.78
C GLU A 110 -2.53 -2.80 21.77
N PRO A 111 -3.42 -2.01 22.40
CA PRO A 111 -3.00 -0.98 23.31
C PRO A 111 -2.13 -1.66 24.35
N GLU A 112 -0.83 -1.37 24.29
CA GLU A 112 0.16 -1.84 25.26
C GLU A 112 -0.43 -1.49 26.61
N THR A 113 -0.97 -2.51 27.28
CA THR A 113 -1.69 -2.34 28.52
C THR A 113 -0.70 -1.72 29.46
N ALA A 114 -0.91 -0.44 29.71
CA ALA A 114 -0.08 0.39 30.53
C ALA A 114 0.24 -0.39 31.79
N LYS A 115 1.54 -0.55 32.07
CA LYS A 115 2.06 -0.77 33.41
C LYS A 115 1.28 0.14 34.36
N LYS A 116 0.30 -0.41 35.05
CA LYS A 116 -0.31 0.20 36.22
C LYS A 116 0.22 -0.59 37.40
N GLY A 117 1.26 -0.04 37.99
CA GLY A 117 1.86 -0.59 39.20
C GLY A 117 0.81 -0.82 40.28
N LYS A 118 1.05 -1.88 41.04
CA LYS A 118 0.81 -1.88 42.47
C LYS A 118 1.83 -2.80 43.13
#